data_AF-A0AB73BC09-F1
#
_entry.id   AF-A0AB73BC09-F1
#
_cell.length_a   1.000
_cell.length_b   1.000
_cell.length_c   1.000
_cell.angle_alpha   90.00
_cell.angle_beta   90.00
_cell.angle_gamma   90.00
#
_symmetry.space_group_name_H-M   'P 1'
#
loop_
_entity.id
_entity.type
_entity.pdbx_description
1 polymer ?
#
loop_
_entity_poly.entity_id
_entity_poly.type
_entity_poly.pdbx_seq_one_letter_code
_entity_poly.pdbx_strand_id
1 'polypeptide(L)'
;MNLIDGATLVASFMSPILLGAFVVFINKKAKNLADRTEFKKLKKELTENTTIIEKVRSDFLEANTKIVENVRSEFLKNNTEVVESVKSELQVKGWVNQQVWLKKQEIYESIFNKLLSVKKYATHQSNAFQEALYLEREHEYYLSQGEEWIDSPSLKRDLERKREEYKIRVNSQEHINESKTIRAEKEQAISSLMELASINSVYIDGDVESVLDKLKNVLHSRYDSSDFDEVENHMYDVCNAVEKAIVEVKVMCKKELQIKT
;
A
#
# COMPACT_ATOMS: atom_id res chain seq x y z
N MET A 1 -76.70 4.62 -104.80
CA MET A 1 -75.55 4.77 -105.71
C MET A 1 -74.76 5.97 -105.22
N ASN A 2 -73.59 5.71 -104.66
CA ASN A 2 -72.52 6.59 -104.15
C ASN A 2 -72.25 7.84 -105.04
N LEU A 3 -71.81 9.04 -104.61
CA LEU A 3 -70.74 9.42 -103.66
C LEU A 3 -70.69 10.98 -103.46
N ILE A 4 -70.23 11.42 -102.27
CA ILE A 4 -69.51 12.68 -101.88
C ILE A 4 -70.37 13.97 -101.78
N ASP A 5 -70.78 14.44 -100.59
CA ASP A 5 -70.07 15.02 -99.42
C ASP A 5 -69.42 16.41 -99.67
N GLY A 6 -70.21 17.45 -99.36
CA GLY A 6 -69.86 18.88 -99.44
C GLY A 6 -68.77 19.32 -98.45
N ALA A 7 -68.29 18.44 -97.57
CA ALA A 7 -67.12 18.68 -96.73
C ALA A 7 -65.79 18.67 -97.52
N THR A 8 -65.79 18.18 -98.76
CA THR A 8 -64.56 18.04 -99.56
C THR A 8 -64.14 19.30 -100.32
N LEU A 9 -64.99 20.34 -100.40
CA LEU A 9 -64.75 21.49 -101.29
C LEU A 9 -63.95 22.65 -100.68
N VAL A 10 -63.67 22.63 -99.36
CA VAL A 10 -62.85 23.67 -98.69
C VAL A 10 -61.38 23.25 -98.56
N ALA A 11 -61.04 22.00 -98.92
CA ALA A 11 -59.70 21.45 -98.75
C ALA A 11 -58.70 21.71 -99.91
N SER A 12 -59.11 22.28 -101.05
CA SER A 12 -58.24 22.35 -102.25
C SER A 12 -57.59 23.71 -102.58
N PHE A 13 -57.73 24.75 -101.76
CA PHE A 13 -57.03 26.03 -101.98
C PHE A 13 -56.27 26.56 -100.76
N MET A 14 -55.64 25.67 -99.98
CA MET A 14 -54.57 26.10 -99.09
C MET A 14 -53.27 26.09 -99.89
N SER A 15 -52.75 27.28 -100.22
CA SER A 15 -51.42 27.46 -100.83
C SER A 15 -50.38 26.58 -100.11
N PRO A 16 -49.41 25.96 -100.82
CA PRO A 16 -48.32 25.18 -100.21
C PRO A 16 -47.61 25.92 -99.07
N ILE A 17 -47.58 27.26 -99.14
CA ILE A 17 -47.00 28.15 -98.11
C ILE A 17 -47.85 28.15 -96.83
N LEU A 18 -49.19 28.13 -96.94
CA LEU A 18 -50.09 28.12 -95.78
C LEU A 18 -50.13 26.74 -95.10
N LEU A 19 -50.06 25.65 -95.87
CA LEU A 19 -49.91 24.30 -95.33
C LEU A 19 -48.56 24.13 -94.61
N GLY A 20 -47.46 24.64 -95.20
CA GLY A 20 -46.15 24.65 -94.55
C GLY A 20 -46.12 25.46 -93.26
N ALA A 21 -46.72 26.67 -93.26
CA ALA A 21 -46.81 27.52 -92.08
C ALA A 21 -47.69 26.89 -90.97
N PHE A 22 -48.78 26.22 -91.33
CA PHE A 22 -49.66 25.53 -90.38
C PHE A 22 -48.99 24.27 -89.80
N VAL A 23 -48.28 23.49 -90.60
CA VAL A 23 -47.48 22.35 -90.12
C VAL A 23 -46.38 22.85 -89.19
N VAL A 24 -45.64 23.91 -89.54
CA VAL A 24 -44.63 24.51 -88.65
C VAL A 24 -45.26 25.06 -87.38
N PHE A 25 -46.45 25.67 -87.45
CA PHE A 25 -47.19 26.18 -86.29
C PHE A 25 -47.67 25.04 -85.39
N ILE A 26 -48.26 23.97 -85.93
CA ILE A 26 -48.65 22.78 -85.16
C ILE A 26 -47.43 22.14 -84.55
N ASN A 27 -46.33 21.97 -85.30
CA ASN A 27 -45.12 21.34 -84.79
C ASN A 27 -44.47 22.20 -83.70
N LYS A 28 -44.49 23.53 -83.84
CA LYS A 28 -44.02 24.48 -82.81
C LYS A 28 -44.94 24.52 -81.59
N LYS A 29 -46.27 24.45 -81.77
CA LYS A 29 -47.23 24.33 -80.66
C LYS A 29 -47.10 22.99 -79.95
N ALA A 30 -46.93 21.90 -80.69
CA ALA A 30 -46.73 20.56 -80.17
C ALA A 30 -45.42 20.46 -79.39
N LYS A 31 -44.31 21.03 -79.92
CA LYS A 31 -43.05 21.17 -79.17
C LYS A 31 -43.21 22.03 -77.92
N ASN A 32 -43.84 23.21 -78.00
CA ASN A 32 -44.09 24.04 -76.82
C ASN A 32 -45.00 23.36 -75.77
N LEU A 33 -45.93 22.49 -76.20
CA LEU A 33 -46.77 21.68 -75.30
C LEU A 33 -45.98 20.53 -74.68
N ALA A 34 -45.13 19.86 -75.46
CA ALA A 34 -44.21 18.84 -74.97
C ALA A 34 -43.25 19.44 -73.93
N ASP A 35 -42.62 20.59 -74.23
CA ASP A 35 -41.74 21.33 -73.32
C ASP A 35 -42.44 21.73 -72.02
N ARG A 36 -43.70 22.20 -72.10
CA ARG A 36 -44.49 22.52 -70.90
C ARG A 36 -44.84 21.29 -70.06
N THR A 37 -45.05 20.15 -70.71
CA THR A 37 -45.38 18.89 -70.04
C THR A 37 -44.14 18.29 -69.37
N GLU A 38 -43.00 18.33 -70.05
CA GLU A 38 -41.69 17.99 -69.49
C GLU A 38 -41.30 18.91 -68.33
N PHE A 39 -41.52 20.23 -68.46
CA PHE A 39 -41.26 21.17 -67.38
C PHE A 39 -42.14 20.89 -66.14
N LYS A 40 -43.42 20.55 -66.34
CA LYS A 40 -44.31 20.13 -65.23
C LYS A 40 -43.81 18.84 -64.57
N LYS A 41 -43.33 17.88 -65.35
CA LYS A 41 -42.75 16.63 -64.86
C LYS A 41 -41.48 16.89 -64.04
N LEU A 42 -40.55 17.68 -64.58
CA LEU A 42 -39.31 18.08 -63.89
C LEU A 42 -39.59 18.84 -62.59
N LYS A 43 -40.59 19.75 -62.58
CA LYS A 43 -40.98 20.46 -61.36
C LYS A 43 -41.52 19.50 -60.30
N LYS A 44 -42.30 18.50 -60.70
CA LYS A 44 -42.82 17.46 -59.81
C LYS A 44 -41.69 16.58 -59.24
N GLU A 45 -40.80 16.10 -60.10
CA GLU A 45 -39.61 15.32 -59.69
C GLU A 45 -38.70 16.13 -58.76
N LEU A 46 -38.51 17.43 -59.00
CA LEU A 46 -37.74 18.30 -58.13
C LEU A 46 -38.40 18.44 -56.74
N THR A 47 -39.72 18.59 -56.68
CA THR A 47 -40.43 18.63 -55.40
C THR A 47 -40.36 17.31 -54.64
N GLU A 48 -40.47 16.18 -55.33
CA GLU A 48 -40.35 14.83 -54.74
C GLU A 48 -38.92 14.56 -54.26
N ASN A 49 -37.90 14.95 -55.03
CA ASN A 49 -36.50 14.83 -54.61
C ASN A 49 -36.20 15.73 -53.40
N THR A 50 -36.78 16.93 -53.34
CA THR A 50 -36.60 17.85 -52.20
C THR A 50 -37.18 17.23 -50.93
N THR A 51 -38.39 16.67 -50.98
CA THR A 51 -39.01 16.03 -49.81
C THR A 51 -38.27 14.76 -49.40
N ILE A 52 -37.76 13.97 -50.36
CA ILE A 52 -36.89 12.82 -50.07
C ILE A 52 -35.61 13.28 -49.35
N ILE A 53 -34.94 14.33 -49.83
CA ILE A 53 -33.72 14.86 -49.21
C ILE A 53 -33.99 15.36 -47.79
N GLU A 54 -35.09 16.07 -47.55
CA GLU A 54 -35.47 16.53 -46.22
C GLU A 54 -35.74 15.35 -45.28
N LYS A 55 -36.41 14.31 -45.76
CA LYS A 55 -36.64 13.09 -44.99
C LYS A 55 -35.34 12.37 -44.67
N VAL A 56 -34.46 12.16 -45.66
CA VAL A 56 -33.14 11.54 -45.47
C VAL A 56 -32.31 12.34 -44.46
N ARG A 57 -32.35 13.67 -44.52
CA ARG A 57 -31.66 14.54 -43.56
C ARG A 57 -32.22 14.36 -42.15
N SER A 58 -33.54 14.32 -42.00
CA SER A 58 -34.20 14.10 -40.71
C SER A 58 -33.84 12.73 -40.12
N ASP A 59 -33.97 11.68 -40.92
CA ASP A 59 -33.66 10.30 -40.52
C ASP A 59 -32.17 10.16 -40.12
N PHE A 60 -31.27 10.83 -40.87
CA PHE A 60 -29.84 10.88 -40.55
C PHE A 60 -29.55 11.63 -39.24
N LEU A 61 -30.22 12.77 -39.00
CA LEU A 61 -30.09 13.52 -37.75
C LEU A 61 -30.59 12.70 -36.55
N GLU A 62 -31.72 12.03 -36.69
CA GLU A 62 -32.28 11.18 -35.64
C GLU A 62 -31.36 9.99 -35.33
N ALA A 63 -30.88 9.29 -36.37
CA ALA A 63 -29.95 8.18 -36.23
C ALA A 63 -28.64 8.62 -35.54
N ASN A 64 -28.05 9.73 -35.97
CA ASN A 64 -26.83 10.24 -35.35
C ASN A 64 -27.04 10.67 -33.90
N THR A 65 -28.19 11.29 -33.59
CA THR A 65 -28.51 11.67 -32.21
C THR A 65 -28.57 10.44 -31.31
N LYS A 66 -29.26 9.38 -31.74
CA LYS A 66 -29.32 8.10 -31.01
C LYS A 66 -27.93 7.47 -30.85
N ILE A 67 -27.09 7.49 -31.88
CA ILE A 67 -25.71 6.98 -31.80
C ILE A 67 -24.92 7.76 -30.75
N VAL A 68 -24.97 9.09 -30.78
CA VAL A 68 -24.25 9.95 -29.83
C VAL A 68 -24.72 9.72 -28.39
N GLU A 69 -26.03 9.62 -28.17
CA GLU A 69 -26.59 9.35 -26.84
C GLU A 69 -26.22 7.95 -26.32
N ASN A 70 -26.28 6.93 -27.17
CA ASN A 70 -25.88 5.56 -26.81
C ASN A 70 -24.39 5.50 -26.48
N VAL A 71 -23.51 6.02 -27.35
CA VAL A 71 -22.07 6.04 -27.09
C VAL A 71 -21.75 6.83 -25.82
N ARG A 72 -22.40 7.97 -25.59
CA ARG A 72 -22.21 8.77 -24.37
C ARG A 72 -22.65 8.01 -23.13
N SER A 73 -23.83 7.39 -23.15
CA SER A 73 -24.37 6.67 -21.99
C SER A 73 -23.55 5.41 -21.68
N GLU A 74 -23.14 4.64 -22.69
CA GLU A 74 -22.25 3.50 -22.52
C GLU A 74 -20.89 3.92 -21.98
N PHE A 75 -20.29 4.99 -22.51
CA PHE A 75 -19.01 5.51 -22.03
C PHE A 75 -19.08 5.96 -20.57
N LEU A 76 -20.14 6.69 -20.18
CA LEU A 76 -20.35 7.11 -18.79
C LEU A 76 -20.56 5.93 -17.86
N LYS A 77 -21.35 4.94 -18.29
CA LYS A 77 -21.59 3.71 -17.52
C LYS A 77 -20.29 2.95 -17.30
N ASN A 78 -19.55 2.66 -18.37
CA ASN A 78 -18.29 1.92 -18.31
C ASN A 78 -17.26 2.65 -17.44
N ASN A 79 -17.11 3.97 -17.59
CA ASN A 79 -16.19 4.75 -16.75
C ASN A 79 -16.60 4.74 -15.28
N THR A 80 -17.90 4.83 -14.99
CA THR A 80 -18.41 4.77 -13.61
C THR A 80 -18.12 3.41 -12.99
N GLU A 81 -18.36 2.33 -13.73
CA GLU A 81 -18.05 0.95 -13.31
C GLU A 81 -16.55 0.77 -13.03
N VAL A 82 -15.69 1.25 -13.94
CA VAL A 82 -14.23 1.19 -13.75
C VAL A 82 -13.79 2.00 -12.53
N VAL A 83 -14.29 3.23 -12.36
CA VAL A 83 -13.91 4.10 -11.23
C VAL A 83 -14.34 3.49 -9.90
N GLU A 84 -15.57 2.97 -9.79
CA GLU A 84 -16.03 2.32 -8.56
C GLU A 84 -15.28 1.00 -8.29
N SER A 85 -14.94 0.24 -9.33
CA SER A 85 -14.09 -0.95 -9.21
C SER A 85 -12.71 -0.59 -8.66
N VAL A 86 -12.04 0.42 -9.24
CA VAL A 86 -10.73 0.89 -8.77
C VAL A 86 -10.81 1.40 -7.34
N LYS A 87 -11.85 2.19 -7.02
CA LYS A 87 -12.06 2.72 -5.67
C LYS A 87 -12.27 1.61 -4.64
N SER A 88 -13.09 0.61 -4.94
CA SER A 88 -13.30 -0.53 -4.04
C SER A 88 -12.02 -1.34 -3.83
N GLU A 89 -11.24 -1.58 -4.90
CA GLU A 89 -9.94 -2.26 -4.80
C GLU A 89 -8.95 -1.46 -3.95
N LEU A 90 -8.87 -0.14 -4.13
CA LEU A 90 -8.03 0.75 -3.32
C LEU A 90 -8.46 0.77 -1.86
N GLN A 91 -9.76 0.76 -1.58
CA GLN A 91 -10.28 0.68 -0.21
C GLN A 91 -9.90 -0.64 0.46
N VAL A 92 -10.07 -1.77 -0.23
CA VAL A 92 -9.68 -3.09 0.28
C VAL A 92 -8.17 -3.14 0.53
N LYS A 93 -7.35 -2.71 -0.43
CA LYS A 93 -5.88 -2.66 -0.26
C LYS A 93 -5.47 -1.74 0.89
N GLY A 94 -6.09 -0.56 1.00
CA GLY A 94 -5.85 0.39 2.08
C GLY A 94 -6.16 -0.22 3.45
N TRP A 95 -7.32 -0.88 3.57
CA TRP A 95 -7.72 -1.56 4.81
C TRP A 95 -6.81 -2.74 5.17
N VAL A 96 -6.47 -3.60 4.21
CA VAL A 96 -5.54 -4.73 4.43
C VAL A 96 -4.18 -4.21 4.90
N ASN A 97 -3.65 -3.16 4.25
CA ASN A 97 -2.39 -2.55 4.64
C ASN A 97 -2.44 -2.00 6.07
N GLN A 98 -3.55 -1.36 6.47
CA GLN A 98 -3.74 -0.90 7.86
C GLN A 98 -3.74 -2.06 8.85
N GLN A 99 -4.44 -3.16 8.55
CA GLN A 99 -4.47 -4.34 9.42
C GLN A 99 -3.09 -4.99 9.56
N VAL A 100 -2.37 -5.14 8.45
CA VAL A 100 -0.99 -5.67 8.46
C VAL A 100 -0.07 -4.75 9.27
N TRP A 101 -0.19 -3.44 9.09
CA TRP A 101 0.61 -2.45 9.82
C TRP A 101 0.37 -2.54 11.33
N LEU A 102 -0.90 -2.58 11.77
CA LEU A 102 -1.24 -2.76 13.19
C LEU A 102 -0.67 -4.08 13.72
N LYS A 103 -0.78 -5.17 12.95
CA LYS A 103 -0.28 -6.46 13.40
C LYS A 103 1.24 -6.45 13.57
N LYS A 104 1.98 -5.84 12.64
CA LYS A 104 3.44 -5.65 12.75
C LYS A 104 3.79 -4.85 14.00
N GLN A 105 3.06 -3.77 14.29
CA GLN A 105 3.29 -2.98 15.49
C GLN A 105 3.13 -3.82 16.77
N GLU A 106 2.03 -4.57 16.90
CA GLU A 106 1.79 -5.46 18.07
C GLU A 106 2.92 -6.49 18.27
N ILE A 107 3.41 -7.08 17.18
CA ILE A 107 4.49 -8.06 17.22
C ILE A 107 5.77 -7.38 17.71
N TYR A 108 6.12 -6.22 17.16
CA TYR A 108 7.30 -5.48 17.60
C TYR A 108 7.22 -5.04 19.06
N GLU A 109 6.06 -4.55 19.52
CA GLU A 109 5.83 -4.22 20.94
C GLU A 109 6.03 -5.44 21.84
N SER A 110 5.54 -6.60 21.41
CA SER A 110 5.74 -7.86 22.13
C SER A 110 7.22 -8.26 22.20
N ILE A 111 7.96 -8.12 21.09
CA ILE A 111 9.41 -8.36 21.04
C ILE A 111 10.14 -7.39 21.99
N PHE A 112 9.84 -6.09 21.94
CA PHE A 112 10.47 -5.10 22.81
C PHE A 112 10.18 -5.37 24.29
N ASN A 113 8.96 -5.73 24.64
CA ASN A 113 8.62 -6.09 26.02
C ASN A 113 9.49 -7.25 26.54
N LYS A 114 9.71 -8.29 25.72
CA LYS A 114 10.58 -9.41 26.12
C LYS A 114 12.06 -9.03 26.15
N LEU A 115 12.54 -8.23 25.19
CA LEU A 115 13.91 -7.69 25.22
C LEU A 115 14.15 -6.83 26.47
N LEU A 116 13.16 -6.05 26.91
CA LEU A 116 13.24 -5.27 28.16
C LEU A 116 13.29 -6.16 29.40
N SER A 117 12.57 -7.29 29.43
CA SER A 117 12.70 -8.27 30.50
C SER A 117 14.12 -8.86 30.56
N VAL A 118 14.72 -9.19 29.40
CA VAL A 118 16.11 -9.67 29.32
C VAL A 118 17.09 -8.57 29.78
N LYS A 119 16.86 -7.31 29.38
CA LYS A 119 17.65 -6.16 29.84
C LYS A 119 17.60 -5.99 31.35
N LYS A 120 16.42 -6.08 31.95
CA LYS A 120 16.24 -6.00 33.40
C LYS A 120 17.07 -7.07 34.12
N TYR A 121 17.08 -8.31 33.61
CA TYR A 121 17.93 -9.38 34.12
C TYR A 121 19.43 -9.03 34.00
N ALA A 122 19.88 -8.63 32.80
CA ALA A 122 21.28 -8.29 32.55
C ALA A 122 21.76 -7.16 33.48
N THR A 123 20.98 -6.10 33.63
CA THR A 123 21.28 -5.00 34.55
C THR A 123 21.29 -5.46 36.01
N HIS A 124 20.35 -6.32 36.43
CA HIS A 124 20.34 -6.86 37.78
C HIS A 124 21.60 -7.69 38.08
N GLN A 125 22.00 -8.58 37.17
CA GLN A 125 23.23 -9.39 37.32
C GLN A 125 24.48 -8.51 37.35
N SER A 126 24.58 -7.55 36.43
CA SER A 126 25.69 -6.60 36.39
C SER A 126 25.79 -5.80 37.68
N ASN A 127 24.67 -5.30 38.21
CA ASN A 127 24.67 -4.53 39.46
C ASN A 127 25.08 -5.39 40.66
N ALA A 128 24.55 -6.62 40.76
CA ALA A 128 24.93 -7.55 41.82
C ALA A 128 26.42 -7.90 41.77
N PHE A 129 26.96 -8.10 40.57
CA PHE A 129 28.39 -8.34 40.37
C PHE A 129 29.23 -7.12 40.76
N GLN A 130 28.84 -5.91 40.35
CA GLN A 130 29.56 -4.69 40.69
C GLN A 130 29.52 -4.38 42.20
N GLU A 131 28.42 -4.70 42.89
CA GLU A 131 28.35 -4.60 44.36
C GLU A 131 29.29 -5.60 45.04
N ALA A 132 29.32 -6.86 44.58
CA ALA A 132 30.26 -7.87 45.07
C ALA A 132 31.72 -7.44 44.85
N LEU A 133 32.02 -6.97 43.64
CA LEU A 133 33.32 -6.46 43.24
C LEU A 133 33.76 -5.29 44.11
N TYR A 134 32.87 -4.33 44.35
CA TYR A 134 33.14 -3.19 45.21
C TYR A 134 33.54 -3.64 46.62
N LEU A 135 32.86 -4.63 47.21
CA LEU A 135 33.17 -5.13 48.56
C LEU A 135 34.46 -5.97 48.62
N GLU A 136 34.82 -6.65 47.54
CA GLU A 136 36.04 -7.44 47.43
C GLU A 136 37.27 -6.54 47.20
N ARG A 137 37.18 -5.64 46.22
CA ARG A 137 38.25 -4.71 45.80
C ARG A 137 38.22 -3.34 46.47
N GLU A 138 37.32 -3.04 47.41
CA GLU A 138 37.31 -1.75 48.16
C GLU A 138 38.70 -1.46 48.75
N HIS A 139 39.45 -2.51 49.11
CA HIS A 139 40.84 -2.42 49.57
C HIS A 139 41.80 -1.77 48.54
N GLU A 140 41.61 -1.98 47.24
CA GLU A 140 42.50 -1.49 46.17
C GLU A 140 42.32 0.00 45.87
N TYR A 141 41.09 0.51 45.95
CA TYR A 141 40.81 1.94 45.72
C TYR A 141 41.46 2.82 46.80
N TYR A 142 41.46 2.36 48.06
CA TYR A 142 42.08 3.06 49.19
C TYR A 142 43.61 2.90 49.24
N LEU A 143 44.18 1.80 48.70
CA LEU A 143 45.64 1.64 48.56
C LEU A 143 46.28 2.68 47.62
N SER A 144 45.50 3.27 46.70
CA SER A 144 45.96 4.32 45.79
C SER A 144 46.07 5.72 46.42
N GLN A 145 45.53 5.92 47.63
CA GLN A 145 45.40 7.24 48.28
C GLN A 145 46.43 7.51 49.39
N GLY A 146 47.36 6.58 49.66
CA GLY A 146 48.50 6.78 50.58
C GLY A 146 48.49 5.90 51.85
N GLU A 147 49.65 5.83 52.51
CA GLU A 147 49.98 4.89 53.61
C GLU A 147 49.11 5.03 54.88
N GLU A 148 48.47 6.19 55.13
CA GLU A 148 47.69 6.44 56.36
C GLU A 148 46.42 5.57 56.51
N TRP A 149 45.98 4.91 55.44
CA TRP A 149 44.69 4.18 55.43
C TRP A 149 44.78 2.72 55.85
N ILE A 150 45.93 2.07 55.61
CA ILE A 150 46.14 0.62 55.81
C ILE A 150 45.89 0.22 57.27
N ASP A 151 46.01 1.16 58.22
CA ASP A 151 45.87 0.91 59.65
C ASP A 151 44.70 1.62 60.34
N SER A 152 43.77 2.25 59.62
CA SER A 152 42.61 2.90 60.26
C SER A 152 41.59 1.88 60.80
N PRO A 153 41.40 1.76 62.13
CA PRO A 153 40.53 0.72 62.71
C PRO A 153 39.03 0.99 62.53
N SER A 154 38.61 2.25 62.28
CA SER A 154 37.21 2.59 62.01
C SER A 154 36.77 2.13 60.62
N LEU A 155 37.67 2.23 59.65
CA LEU A 155 37.39 1.91 58.25
C LEU A 155 37.40 0.40 58.02
N LYS A 156 38.34 -0.34 58.62
CA LYS A 156 38.30 -1.81 58.66
C LYS A 156 36.98 -2.33 59.24
N ARG A 157 36.53 -1.76 60.36
CA ARG A 157 35.23 -2.10 60.98
C ARG A 157 34.04 -1.78 60.09
N ASP A 158 34.07 -0.67 59.36
CA ASP A 158 32.99 -0.30 58.44
C ASP A 158 32.90 -1.26 57.24
N LEU A 159 34.06 -1.63 56.66
CA LEU A 159 34.15 -2.61 55.58
C LEU A 159 33.69 -4.01 56.02
N GLU A 160 34.14 -4.48 57.19
CA GLU A 160 33.69 -5.75 57.76
C GLU A 160 32.17 -5.75 58.01
N ARG A 161 31.64 -4.65 58.54
CA ARG A 161 30.19 -4.46 58.71
C ARG A 161 29.45 -4.56 57.38
N LYS A 162 29.89 -3.84 56.34
CA LYS A 162 29.28 -3.90 54.99
C LYS A 162 29.34 -5.29 54.37
N ARG A 163 30.47 -6.01 54.53
CA ARG A 163 30.63 -7.39 54.06
C ARG A 163 29.66 -8.34 54.75
N GLU A 164 29.49 -8.23 56.06
CA GLU A 164 28.55 -9.07 56.81
C GLU A 164 27.10 -8.73 56.47
N GLU A 165 26.75 -7.45 56.36
CA GLU A 165 25.44 -7.00 55.90
C GLU A 165 25.10 -7.54 54.50
N TYR A 166 26.06 -7.46 53.57
CA TYR A 166 25.92 -8.04 52.23
C TYR A 166 25.74 -9.55 52.27
N LYS A 167 26.55 -10.27 53.07
CA LYS A 167 26.45 -11.72 53.22
C LYS A 167 25.10 -12.14 53.79
N ILE A 168 24.57 -11.43 54.79
CA ILE A 168 23.24 -11.67 55.35
C ILE A 168 22.16 -11.46 54.27
N ARG A 169 22.27 -10.35 53.50
CA ARG A 169 21.32 -10.01 52.43
C ARG A 169 21.30 -11.05 51.32
N VAL A 170 22.46 -11.43 50.79
CA VAL A 170 22.56 -12.40 49.68
C VAL A 170 22.12 -13.80 50.08
N ASN A 171 22.34 -14.18 51.34
CA ASN A 171 21.88 -15.46 51.89
C ASN A 171 20.44 -15.42 52.43
N SER A 172 19.78 -14.26 52.39
CA SER A 172 18.38 -14.16 52.81
C SER A 172 17.46 -14.93 51.86
N GLN A 173 16.40 -15.52 52.40
CA GLN A 173 15.41 -16.24 51.59
C GLN A 173 14.75 -15.31 50.54
N GLU A 174 14.58 -14.04 50.89
CA GLU A 174 14.03 -13.00 50.01
C GLU A 174 14.90 -12.83 48.76
N HIS A 175 16.20 -12.57 48.93
CA HIS A 175 17.12 -12.37 47.80
C HIS A 175 17.29 -13.64 46.94
N ILE A 176 17.33 -14.82 47.56
CA ILE A 176 17.39 -16.09 46.84
C ILE A 176 16.13 -16.29 45.98
N ASN A 177 14.94 -15.96 46.52
CA ASN A 177 13.68 -16.07 45.80
C ASN A 177 13.57 -15.04 44.66
N GLU A 178 14.02 -13.81 44.90
CA GLU A 178 14.08 -12.74 43.89
C GLU A 178 14.99 -13.16 42.73
N SER A 179 16.21 -13.59 43.02
CA SER A 179 17.18 -14.04 42.02
C SER A 179 16.68 -15.23 41.19
N LYS A 180 16.00 -16.20 41.83
CA LYS A 180 15.37 -17.33 41.13
C LYS A 180 14.24 -16.85 40.21
N THR A 181 13.41 -15.93 40.68
CA THR A 181 12.32 -15.35 39.88
C THR A 181 12.85 -14.63 38.65
N ILE A 182 13.83 -13.74 38.83
CA ILE A 182 14.44 -12.97 37.74
C ILE A 182 15.12 -13.90 36.72
N ARG A 183 15.78 -14.97 37.19
CA ARG A 183 16.35 -15.99 36.29
C ARG A 183 15.29 -16.74 35.49
N ALA A 184 14.20 -17.16 36.14
CA ALA A 184 13.10 -17.84 35.46
C ALA A 184 12.41 -16.94 34.42
N GLU A 185 12.18 -15.67 34.77
CA GLU A 185 11.64 -14.65 33.85
C GLU A 185 12.54 -14.47 32.62
N LYS A 186 13.87 -14.48 32.79
CA LYS A 186 14.82 -14.40 31.68
C LYS A 186 14.71 -15.60 30.73
N GLU A 187 14.73 -16.83 31.25
CA GLU A 187 14.64 -18.03 30.39
C GLU A 187 13.30 -18.07 29.63
N GLN A 188 12.22 -17.70 30.31
CA GLN A 188 10.92 -17.57 29.68
C GLN A 188 10.91 -16.48 28.61
N ALA A 189 11.50 -15.31 28.88
CA ALA A 189 11.56 -14.21 27.93
C ALA A 189 12.36 -14.57 26.67
N ILE A 190 13.51 -15.23 26.80
CA ILE A 190 14.31 -15.70 25.65
C ILE A 190 13.53 -16.71 24.83
N SER A 191 12.89 -17.69 25.48
CA SER A 191 12.11 -18.71 24.77
C SER A 191 10.93 -18.07 24.02
N SER A 192 10.21 -17.15 24.68
CA SER A 192 9.14 -16.38 24.04
C SER A 192 9.63 -15.50 22.89
N LEU A 193 10.85 -14.94 22.95
CA LEU A 193 11.42 -14.17 21.84
C LEU A 193 11.61 -15.03 20.58
N MET A 194 12.15 -16.24 20.75
CA MET A 194 12.36 -17.18 19.63
C MET A 194 11.04 -17.63 19.03
N GLU A 195 10.06 -17.96 19.87
CA GLU A 195 8.72 -18.34 19.44
C GLU A 195 8.02 -17.21 18.70
N LEU A 196 8.06 -15.99 19.24
CA LEU A 196 7.47 -14.80 18.61
C LEU A 196 8.10 -14.51 17.25
N ALA A 197 9.42 -14.60 17.14
CA ALA A 197 10.12 -14.39 15.87
C ALA A 197 9.75 -15.47 14.84
N SER A 198 9.75 -16.74 15.26
CA SER A 198 9.43 -17.87 14.38
C SER A 198 7.99 -17.81 13.86
N ILE A 199 7.01 -17.65 14.76
CA ILE A 199 5.58 -17.61 14.43
C ILE A 199 5.26 -16.42 13.52
N ASN A 200 5.89 -15.28 13.77
CA ASN A 200 5.59 -14.03 13.08
C ASN A 200 6.57 -13.69 11.96
N SER A 201 7.44 -14.61 11.57
CA SER A 201 8.45 -14.45 10.51
C SER A 201 7.87 -13.96 9.17
N VAL A 202 6.59 -14.26 8.89
CA VAL A 202 5.87 -13.77 7.71
C VAL A 202 5.59 -12.27 7.77
N TYR A 203 5.46 -11.71 8.98
CA TYR A 203 5.07 -10.32 9.21
C TYR A 203 6.24 -9.38 9.47
N ILE A 204 7.33 -9.87 10.06
CA ILE A 204 8.46 -9.04 10.51
C ILE A 204 9.68 -9.17 9.59
N ASP A 205 10.61 -8.22 9.72
CA ASP A 205 11.89 -8.26 9.00
C ASP A 205 12.65 -9.58 9.26
N GLY A 206 13.09 -10.25 8.20
CA GLY A 206 13.76 -11.55 8.27
C GLY A 206 15.08 -11.51 9.04
N ASP A 207 15.69 -10.34 9.21
CA ASP A 207 16.91 -10.19 9.99
C ASP A 207 16.65 -10.20 11.52
N VAL A 208 15.39 -10.04 11.97
CA VAL A 208 15.05 -10.03 13.41
C VAL A 208 15.47 -11.34 14.08
N GLU A 209 15.23 -12.48 13.45
CA GLU A 209 15.61 -13.80 13.98
C GLU A 209 17.12 -13.91 14.17
N SER A 210 17.90 -13.43 13.19
CA SER A 210 19.37 -13.39 13.25
C SER A 210 19.88 -12.54 14.42
N VAL A 211 19.25 -11.40 14.69
CA VAL A 211 19.61 -10.54 15.84
C VAL A 211 19.32 -11.26 17.16
N LEU A 212 18.17 -11.91 17.26
CA LEU A 212 17.76 -12.64 18.46
C LEU A 212 18.65 -13.87 18.70
N ASP A 213 19.05 -14.59 17.65
CA ASP A 213 19.97 -15.72 17.75
C ASP A 213 21.35 -15.31 18.25
N LYS A 214 21.89 -14.19 17.77
CA LYS A 214 23.14 -13.62 18.29
C LYS A 214 23.03 -13.31 19.77
N LEU A 215 21.93 -12.68 20.19
CA LEU A 215 21.66 -12.39 21.59
C LEU A 215 21.60 -13.69 22.43
N LYS A 216 20.88 -14.70 21.94
CA LYS A 216 20.78 -16.01 22.61
C LYS A 216 22.14 -16.65 22.79
N ASN A 217 23.00 -16.60 21.77
CA ASN A 217 24.34 -17.19 21.84
C ASN A 217 25.22 -16.51 22.90
N VAL A 218 25.15 -15.17 23.01
CA VAL A 218 25.87 -14.44 24.08
C VAL A 218 25.31 -14.79 25.46
N LEU A 219 23.99 -14.86 25.61
CA LEU A 219 23.35 -15.20 26.89
C LEU A 219 23.65 -16.62 27.38
N HIS A 220 24.04 -17.53 26.48
CA HIS A 220 24.39 -18.92 26.80
C HIS A 220 25.88 -19.22 26.61
N SER A 221 26.71 -18.18 26.39
CA SER A 221 28.15 -18.38 26.27
C SER A 221 28.68 -18.96 27.57
N ARG A 222 29.53 -19.99 27.47
CA ARG A 222 30.22 -20.52 28.63
C ARG A 222 31.33 -19.55 29.05
N TYR A 223 31.49 -19.39 30.35
CA TYR A 223 32.59 -18.70 30.99
C TYR A 223 32.97 -19.47 32.24
N ASP A 224 34.21 -19.35 32.68
CA ASP A 224 34.65 -19.85 33.97
C ASP A 224 34.10 -18.95 35.07
N SER A 225 33.13 -19.45 35.83
CA SER A 225 32.55 -18.71 36.97
C SER A 225 33.53 -18.52 38.13
N SER A 226 34.67 -19.21 38.12
CA SER A 226 35.72 -19.06 39.13
C SER A 226 36.78 -18.02 38.73
N ASP A 227 36.85 -17.67 37.44
CA ASP A 227 37.70 -16.59 36.96
C ASP A 227 36.92 -15.28 36.98
N PHE A 228 37.37 -14.37 37.83
CA PHE A 228 36.72 -13.08 38.04
C PHE A 228 36.66 -12.23 36.75
N ASP A 229 37.75 -12.19 35.98
CA ASP A 229 37.83 -11.36 34.79
C ASP A 229 36.95 -11.93 33.67
N GLU A 230 36.81 -13.26 33.59
CA GLU A 230 35.84 -13.89 32.68
C GLU A 230 34.38 -13.56 33.04
N VAL A 231 34.04 -13.54 34.34
CA VAL A 231 32.70 -13.16 34.81
C VAL A 231 32.39 -11.70 34.45
N GLU A 232 33.34 -10.78 34.71
CA GLU A 232 33.18 -9.37 34.38
C GLU A 232 32.96 -9.15 32.87
N ASN A 233 33.82 -9.77 32.05
CA ASN A 233 33.71 -9.72 30.59
C ASN A 233 32.38 -10.28 30.10
N HIS A 234 31.93 -11.43 30.64
CA HIS A 234 30.64 -12.01 30.28
C HIS A 234 29.47 -11.07 30.62
N MET A 235 29.48 -10.43 31.80
CA MET A 235 28.44 -9.47 32.18
C MET A 235 28.40 -8.25 31.25
N TYR A 236 29.58 -7.74 30.88
CA TYR A 236 29.70 -6.65 29.90
C TYR A 236 29.14 -7.06 28.54
N ASP A 237 29.53 -8.23 28.03
CA ASP A 237 29.09 -8.76 26.75
C ASP A 237 27.58 -8.96 26.70
N VAL A 238 26.98 -9.50 27.77
CA VAL A 238 25.53 -9.69 27.88
C VAL A 238 24.81 -8.34 27.85
N CYS A 239 25.23 -7.36 28.66
CA CYS A 239 24.63 -6.03 28.68
C CYS A 239 24.72 -5.34 27.30
N ASN A 240 25.89 -5.41 26.67
CA ASN A 240 26.12 -4.83 25.35
C ASN A 240 25.29 -5.52 24.25
N ALA A 241 25.22 -6.86 24.27
CA ALA A 241 24.43 -7.64 23.32
C ALA A 241 22.94 -7.31 23.42
N VAL A 242 22.40 -7.13 24.63
CA VAL A 242 21.00 -6.75 24.82
C VAL A 242 20.72 -5.35 24.27
N GLU A 243 21.56 -4.36 24.58
CA GLU A 243 21.38 -3.00 24.07
C GLU A 243 21.48 -2.95 22.54
N LYS A 244 22.47 -3.66 21.99
CA LYS A 244 22.66 -3.78 20.55
C LYS A 244 21.45 -4.43 19.88
N ALA A 245 20.92 -5.51 20.44
CA ALA A 245 19.72 -6.16 19.92
C ALA A 245 18.50 -5.22 19.93
N ILE A 246 18.30 -4.46 21.01
CA ILE A 246 17.22 -3.46 21.09
C ILE A 246 17.38 -2.39 20.01
N VAL A 247 18.59 -1.88 19.80
CA VAL A 247 18.86 -0.85 18.79
C VAL A 247 18.64 -1.39 17.37
N GLU A 248 19.15 -2.57 17.06
CA GLU A 248 19.01 -3.19 15.73
C GLU A 248 17.53 -3.48 15.41
N VAL A 249 16.79 -4.11 16.34
CA VAL A 249 15.35 -4.37 16.18
C VAL A 249 14.56 -3.06 16.05
N LYS A 250 14.96 -1.99 16.75
CA LYS A 250 14.34 -0.66 16.62
C LYS A 250 14.54 -0.04 15.24
N VAL A 251 15.72 -0.22 14.63
CA VAL A 251 15.97 0.24 13.26
C VAL A 251 15.10 -0.53 12.26
N MET A 252 15.01 -1.86 12.40
CA MET A 252 14.16 -2.71 11.57
C MET A 252 12.68 -2.31 11.69
N CYS A 253 12.19 -2.16 12.92
CA CYS A 253 10.83 -1.74 13.22
C CYS A 253 10.47 -0.40 12.55
N LYS A 254 11.34 0.62 12.70
CA LYS A 254 11.13 1.93 12.07
C LYS A 254 11.04 1.85 10.56
N LYS A 255 11.91 1.06 9.94
CA LYS A 255 11.96 0.86 8.49
C LYS A 255 10.69 0.16 7.99
N GLU A 256 10.28 -0.93 8.62
CA GLU A 256 9.09 -1.69 8.24
C GLU A 256 7.78 -0.92 8.45
N LEU A 257 7.66 -0.21 9.57
CA LEU A 257 6.47 0.59 9.88
C LEU A 257 6.47 1.96 9.19
N GLN A 258 7.51 2.28 8.41
CA GLN A 258 7.67 3.55 7.70
C GLN A 258 7.52 4.78 8.63
N ILE A 259 7.98 4.65 9.87
CA ILE A 259 7.91 5.72 10.86
C ILE A 259 8.96 6.77 10.48
N LYS A 260 8.50 7.92 9.99
CA LYS A 260 9.39 9.07 9.70
C LYS A 260 9.92 9.61 11.03
N THR A 261 11.23 9.88 11.06
CA THR A 261 11.91 10.51 12.19
C THR A 261 12.09 11.99 11.92
#